data_AF-A0AAV5Q7Y1-F1
#
_entry.id   AF-A0AAV5Q7Y1-F1
#
_cell.length_a   1.000
_cell.length_b   1.000
_cell.length_c   1.000
_cell.angle_alpha   90.00
_cell.angle_beta   90.00
_cell.angle_gamma   90.00
#
_symmetry.space_group_name_H-M   'P 1'
#
loop_
_entity.id
_entity.type
_entity.pdbx_description
1 polymer ?
#
loop_
_entity_poly.entity_id
_entity_poly.type
_entity_poly.pdbx_seq_one_letter_code
_entity_poly.pdbx_strand_id
1 'polypeptide(L)' 'MSDKRERQVYQQMKARYVGLGNADTTREEFISNAKRDTYAALVGNKHMLTHLSVATGKPKQLLHQELIEKMANS' A
#
# COMPACT_ATOMS: atom_id res chain seq x y z
N MET A 1 -12.27 -12.91 -29.21
CA MET A 1 -10.78 -12.95 -29.26
C MET A 1 -10.11 -11.73 -28.57
N SER A 2 -10.74 -10.55 -28.50
CA SER A 2 -10.19 -9.36 -27.79
C SER A 2 -10.07 -9.56 -26.27
N ASP A 3 -11.15 -9.99 -25.61
CA ASP A 3 -11.25 -10.08 -24.14
C ASP A 3 -10.19 -11.02 -23.50
N LYS A 4 -9.88 -12.15 -24.15
CA LYS A 4 -8.80 -13.05 -23.68
C LYS A 4 -7.43 -12.37 -23.65
N ARG A 5 -7.13 -11.54 -24.65
CA ARG A 5 -5.87 -10.81 -24.74
C ARG A 5 -5.80 -9.71 -23.69
N GLU A 6 -6.89 -8.98 -23.49
CA GLU A 6 -7.01 -7.95 -22.45
C GLU A 6 -6.79 -8.55 -21.05
N ARG A 7 -7.42 -9.69 -20.74
CA ARG A 7 -7.19 -10.41 -19.47
C ARG A 7 -5.75 -10.83 -19.29
N GLN A 8 -5.10 -11.37 -20.32
CA GLN A 8 -3.69 -11.76 -20.24
C GLN A 8 -2.77 -10.56 -19.96
N VAL A 9 -2.99 -9.45 -20.67
CA VAL A 9 -2.23 -8.21 -20.46
C VAL A 9 -2.47 -7.67 -19.05
N TYR A 10 -3.71 -7.67 -18.57
CA TYR A 10 -4.02 -7.24 -17.21
C TYR A 10 -3.30 -8.07 -16.15
N GLN A 11 -3.31 -9.41 -16.27
CA GLN A 11 -2.61 -10.27 -15.32
C GLN A 11 -1.10 -10.04 -15.35
N GLN A 12 -0.52 -9.82 -16.54
CA GLN A 12 0.89 -9.47 -16.68
C GLN A 12 1.22 -8.14 -15.98
N MET A 13 0.37 -7.12 -16.13
CA MET A 13 0.57 -5.81 -15.50
C MET A 13 0.34 -5.88 -13.99
N LYS A 14 -0.67 -6.61 -13.52
CA LYS A 14 -0.97 -6.80 -12.10
C LYS A 14 0.17 -7.49 -11.36
N ALA A 15 0.88 -8.40 -12.02
CA ALA A 15 2.08 -9.04 -11.45
C ALA A 15 3.27 -8.07 -11.31
N ARG A 16 3.36 -7.05 -12.16
CA ARG A 16 4.44 -6.04 -12.12
C ARG A 16 4.13 -4.87 -11.20
N TYR A 17 2.87 -4.45 -11.18
CA TYR A 17 2.38 -3.29 -10.46
C TYR A 17 1.38 -3.75 -9.41
N VAL A 18 1.91 -4.04 -8.22
CA VAL A 18 1.10 -4.39 -7.06
C VAL A 18 0.12 -3.24 -6.78
N GLY A 19 -1.16 -3.58 -6.56
CA GLY A 19 -2.22 -2.60 -6.37
C GLY A 19 -2.96 -2.19 -7.64
N LEU A 20 -2.58 -2.70 -8.82
CA LEU A 20 -3.31 -2.46 -10.06
C LEU A 20 -4.74 -3.02 -9.96
N GLY A 21 -5.73 -2.14 -10.18
CA GLY A 21 -7.15 -2.46 -10.21
C GLY A 21 -7.75 -2.48 -11.63
N ASN A 22 -8.97 -2.99 -11.73
CA ASN A 22 -9.83 -3.02 -12.91
C ASN A 22 -11.30 -2.76 -12.49
N ALA A 23 -12.24 -2.83 -13.44
CA ALA A 23 -13.66 -2.61 -13.17
C ALA A 23 -14.27 -3.55 -12.12
N ASP A 24 -13.66 -4.73 -11.91
CA ASP A 24 -14.12 -5.72 -10.93
C ASP A 24 -13.46 -5.57 -9.54
N THR A 25 -12.57 -4.58 -9.37
CA THR A 25 -11.86 -4.38 -8.09
C THR A 25 -12.84 -3.99 -7.00
N THR A 26 -12.84 -4.76 -5.92
CA THR A 26 -13.75 -4.50 -4.81
C THR A 26 -13.30 -3.28 -4.00
N ARG A 27 -14.24 -2.72 -3.24
CA ARG A 27 -13.94 -1.61 -2.33
C ARG A 27 -12.91 -2.02 -1.29
N GLU A 28 -13.00 -3.25 -0.79
CA GLU A 28 -12.09 -3.82 0.20
C GLU A 28 -10.67 -3.93 -0.34
N GLU A 29 -10.50 -4.46 -1.56
CA GLU A 29 -9.21 -4.56 -2.24
C GLU A 29 -8.57 -3.19 -2.46
N PHE A 30 -9.35 -2.22 -2.94
CA PHE A 30 -8.87 -0.85 -3.15
C PHE A 30 -8.41 -0.21 -1.84
N ILE A 31 -9.22 -0.30 -0.78
CA ILE A 31 -8.88 0.28 0.53
C ILE A 31 -7.64 -0.39 1.12
N SER A 32 -7.51 -1.71 0.99
CA SER A 32 -6.32 -2.44 1.48
C SER A 32 -5.05 -1.95 0.78
N ASN A 33 -5.07 -1.81 -0.55
CA ASN A 33 -3.95 -1.25 -1.31
C ASN A 33 -3.63 0.19 -0.88
N ALA A 34 -4.65 1.06 -0.77
CA ALA A 34 -4.46 2.44 -0.35
C ALA A 34 -3.83 2.56 1.06
N LYS A 35 -4.22 1.68 1.99
CA LYS A 35 -3.62 1.61 3.33
C LYS A 35 -2.14 1.23 3.26
N ARG A 36 -1.80 0.18 2.49
CA ARG A 36 -0.41 -0.28 2.33
C ARG A 36 0.46 0.82 1.72
N ASP A 37 -0.02 1.49 0.68
CA ASP A 37 0.69 2.59 0.02
C ASP A 37 0.92 3.78 0.97
N THR A 38 -0.11 4.12 1.77
CA THR A 38 -0.02 5.18 2.77
C THR A 38 1.05 4.85 3.81
N TYR A 39 1.01 3.65 4.40
CA TYR A 39 2.00 3.25 5.39
C TYR A 39 3.41 3.17 4.81
N ALA A 40 3.57 2.66 3.59
CA ALA A 40 4.85 2.64 2.88
C ALA A 40 5.42 4.05 2.70
N ALA A 41 4.60 5.03 2.31
CA ALA A 41 5.00 6.43 2.17
C ALA A 41 5.41 7.06 3.51
N LEU A 42 4.67 6.78 4.59
CA LEU A 42 4.95 7.29 5.92
C LEU A 42 6.28 6.76 6.49
N VAL A 43 6.58 5.48 6.24
CA VAL A 43 7.81 4.82 6.69
C VAL A 43 9.01 5.21 5.83
N GLY A 44 8.83 5.28 4.51
CA GLY A 44 9.90 5.58 3.55
C GLY A 44 10.42 7.02 3.64
N ASN A 45 9.58 7.97 4.05
CA ASN A 45 9.97 9.37 4.18
C ASN A 45 10.35 9.72 5.64
N LYS A 46 11.64 10.01 5.87
CA LYS A 46 12.19 10.36 7.19
C LYS A 46 11.52 11.59 7.83
N HIS A 47 11.10 12.58 7.04
CA HIS A 47 10.41 13.77 7.54
C HIS A 47 9.00 13.43 8.02
N MET A 48 8.27 12.61 7.26
CA MET A 48 6.94 12.14 7.66
C MET A 48 6.98 11.30 8.93
N LEU A 49 7.92 10.35 9.01
CA LEU A 49 8.12 9.55 10.21
C LEU A 49 8.49 10.41 11.43
N THR A 50 9.32 11.43 11.24
CA THR A 50 9.68 12.39 12.31
C THR A 50 8.47 13.22 12.73
N HIS A 51 7.69 13.71 11.78
CA HIS A 51 6.47 14.47 12.07
C HIS A 51 5.48 13.64 12.88
N LEU A 52 5.24 12.39 12.49
CA LEU A 52 4.37 11.47 13.24
C LEU A 52 4.93 11.13 14.62
N SER A 53 6.24 10.92 14.74
CA SER A 53 6.89 10.66 16.04
C SER A 53 6.68 11.81 17.01
N VAL A 54 6.80 13.07 16.54
CA VAL A 54 6.52 14.26 17.34
C VAL A 54 5.03 14.35 17.69
N ALA A 55 4.15 14.15 16.71
CA ALA A 55 2.70 14.24 16.92
C ALA A 55 2.16 13.16 17.88
N THR A 56 2.76 11.97 17.89
CA THR A 56 2.32 10.84 18.72
C THR A 56 3.11 10.70 20.02
N GLY A 57 4.20 11.44 20.20
CA GLY A 57 5.11 11.30 21.34
C GLY A 57 5.86 9.97 21.39
N LYS A 58 5.84 9.16 20.31
CA LYS A 58 6.48 7.85 20.26
C LYS A 58 7.90 7.93 19.68
N PRO A 59 8.84 7.08 20.12
CA PRO A 59 10.14 6.93 19.47
C PRO A 59 9.99 6.53 18.00
N LYS A 60 10.84 7.09 17.13
CA LYS A 60 10.78 6.85 15.66
C LYS A 60 10.87 5.38 15.30
N GLN A 61 11.74 4.62 15.98
CA GLN A 61 11.99 3.20 15.73
C GLN A 61 10.75 2.36 16.06
N LEU A 62 10.11 2.66 17.20
CA LEU A 62 8.88 1.98 17.61
C LEU A 62 7.75 2.27 16.62
N LEU A 63 7.58 3.53 16.23
CA LEU A 63 6.58 3.92 15.25
C LEU A 63 6.84 3.28 13.86
N HIS A 64 8.10 3.20 13.44
CA HIS A 64 8.50 2.54 12.21
C HIS A 64 8.10 1.06 12.21
N GLN A 65 8.36 0.36 13.32
CA GLN A 65 7.94 -1.03 13.49
C GLN A 65 6.42 -1.18 13.47
N GLU A 66 5.69 -0.36 14.23
CA GLU A 66 4.22 -0.39 14.28
C GLU A 66 3.59 -0.18 12.90
N LEU A 67 4.13 0.73 12.09
CA LEU A 67 3.62 1.00 10.74
C LEU A 67 3.87 -0.18 9.80
N ILE A 68 5.02 -0.86 9.91
CA ILE A 68 5.31 -2.07 9.12
C ILE A 68 4.38 -3.22 9.53
N GLU A 69 4.14 -3.42 10.83
CA GLU A 69 3.20 -4.43 11.32
C GLU A 69 1.78 -4.15 10.82
N LYS A 70 1.37 -2.88 10.77
CA LYS A 70 0.07 -2.48 10.20
C LYS A 70 -0.03 -2.74 8.69
N MET A 71 1.07 -2.67 7.94
CA MET A 71 1.09 -3.05 6.52
C MET A 71 0.90 -4.54 6.31
N ALA A 72 1.45 -5.38 7.19
CA ALA A 72 1.30 -6.83 7.10
C ALA A 72 -0.14 -7.28 7.42
N ASN A 73 -0.82 -6.54 8.30
CA ASN A 73 -2.16 -6.87 8.81
C ASN A 73 -3.31 -6.12 8.10
N SER A 74 -3.04 -5.39 7.01
CA SER A 74 -4.01 -4.56 6.26
C SER A 74 -4.68 -5.27 5.09
#